data_AF-A0A356X795-F1
#
_entry.id   AF-A0A356X795-F1
#
_cell.length_a   1.000
_cell.length_b   1.000
_cell.length_c   1.000
_cell.angle_alpha   90.00
_cell.angle_beta   90.00
_cell.angle_gamma   90.00
#
_symmetry.space_group_name_H-M   'P 1'
#
loop_
_entity.id
_entity.type
_entity.pdbx_description
1 polymer ?
#
loop_
_entity_poly.entity_id
_entity_poly.type
_entity_poly.pdbx_seq_one_letter_code
_entity_poly.pdbx_strand_id
1 'polypeptide(L)'
;MKNSFYNPGENRIPALFRIIGFVFLFLFFTGIPTLIPFPLAEYITQSLLALILFYGFFRYVDKRHWQYSGLIINKTWLKECAVGIMIAAATMGLIFLTQWQTGTLEITGYGWERSFEQGWL
;
A
#
# COMPACT_ATOMS: atom_id res chain seq x y z
N MET A 1 -15.87 34.05 5.93
CA MET A 1 -14.48 33.70 6.26
C MET A 1 -14.15 32.36 5.59
N LYS A 2 -13.09 32.28 4.78
CA LYS A 2 -12.69 31.04 4.10
C LYS A 2 -12.07 30.11 5.14
N ASN A 3 -12.85 29.20 5.70
CA ASN A 3 -12.38 28.31 6.76
C ASN A 3 -11.40 27.31 6.15
N SER A 4 -10.12 27.37 6.54
CA SER A 4 -9.07 26.53 5.94
C SER A 4 -9.19 25.05 6.34
N PHE A 5 -10.05 24.73 7.31
CA PHE A 5 -10.26 23.39 7.86
C PHE A 5 -11.58 22.74 7.41
N TYR A 6 -12.47 23.49 6.75
CA TYR A 6 -13.77 22.99 6.34
C TYR A 6 -14.19 23.64 5.04
N ASN A 7 -14.41 22.84 4.00
CA ASN A 7 -14.91 23.35 2.73
C ASN A 7 -16.46 23.38 2.78
N PRO A 8 -17.11 24.55 2.93
CA PRO A 8 -18.56 24.61 3.09
C PRO A 8 -19.29 24.19 1.81
N GLY A 9 -18.66 24.36 0.64
CA GLY A 9 -19.24 23.99 -0.66
C GLY A 9 -19.31 22.47 -0.90
N GLU A 10 -18.43 21.70 -0.27
CA GLU A 10 -18.38 20.23 -0.42
C GLU A 10 -18.80 19.49 0.86
N ASN A 11 -19.08 20.19 1.95
CA ASN A 11 -19.45 19.64 3.26
C ASN A 11 -18.44 18.59 3.80
N ARG A 12 -17.15 18.83 3.50
CA ARG A 12 -16.03 17.89 3.68
C ARG A 12 -14.78 18.60 4.19
N ILE A 13 -13.95 17.83 4.90
CA ILE A 13 -12.62 18.26 5.34
C ILE A 13 -11.70 18.34 4.10
N PRO A 14 -10.79 19.34 4.01
CA PRO A 14 -9.82 19.43 2.93
C PRO A 14 -8.94 18.17 2.78
N ALA A 15 -8.47 17.91 1.56
CA ALA A 15 -7.72 16.70 1.22
C ALA A 15 -6.48 16.48 2.11
N LEU A 16 -5.69 17.52 2.40
CA LEU A 16 -4.48 17.42 3.20
C LEU A 16 -4.75 16.82 4.60
N PHE A 17 -5.72 17.39 5.34
CA PHE A 17 -6.05 16.91 6.68
C PHE A 17 -6.61 15.50 6.69
N ARG A 18 -7.34 15.13 5.62
CA ARG A 18 -7.84 13.77 5.46
C ARG A 18 -6.70 12.78 5.24
N ILE A 19 -5.74 13.10 4.38
CA ILE A 19 -4.58 12.23 4.13
C ILE A 19 -3.76 12.07 5.41
N ILE A 20 -3.47 13.16 6.12
CA ILE A 20 -2.72 13.10 7.38
C ILE A 20 -3.47 12.25 8.41
N GLY A 21 -4.77 12.48 8.59
CA GLY A 21 -5.59 11.70 9.52
C GLY A 21 -5.64 10.22 9.17
N PHE A 22 -5.77 9.89 7.88
CA PHE A 22 -5.75 8.52 7.41
C PHE A 22 -4.41 7.84 7.67
N VAL A 23 -3.29 8.48 7.32
CA VAL A 23 -1.94 7.93 7.53
C VAL A 23 -1.67 7.70 9.02
N PHE A 24 -2.01 8.66 9.87
CA PHE A 24 -1.86 8.52 11.32
C PHE A 24 -2.65 7.32 11.87
N LEU A 25 -3.94 7.21 11.52
CA LEU A 25 -4.77 6.09 11.94
C LEU A 25 -4.28 4.76 11.36
N PHE A 26 -3.83 4.75 10.10
CA PHE A 26 -3.30 3.56 9.46
C PHE A 26 -2.09 3.02 10.22
N LEU A 27 -1.10 3.87 10.52
CA LEU A 27 0.08 3.49 11.29
C LEU A 27 -0.29 2.95 12.68
N PHE A 28 -1.23 3.62 13.35
CA PHE A 28 -1.73 3.16 14.65
C PHE A 28 -2.38 1.77 14.56
N PHE A 29 -3.27 1.58 13.57
CA PHE A 29 -4.00 0.32 13.38
C PHE A 29 -3.08 -0.83 12.94
N THR A 30 -2.02 -0.55 12.17
CA THR A 30 -1.03 -1.56 11.80
C THR A 30 -0.17 -2.05 12.96
N GLY A 31 -0.08 -1.27 14.05
CA GLY A 31 0.62 -1.68 15.27
C GLY A 31 -0.18 -2.62 16.18
N ILE A 32 -1.49 -2.77 15.98
CA ILE A 32 -2.33 -3.63 16.83
C ILE A 32 -2.12 -5.13 16.51
N PRO A 33 -2.11 -5.57 15.23
CA PRO A 33 -1.91 -6.97 14.88
C PRO A 33 -0.58 -7.57 15.36
N THR A 34 0.48 -6.76 15.52
CA THR A 34 1.80 -7.23 15.95
C THR A 34 1.82 -7.78 17.38
N LEU A 35 0.77 -7.52 18.17
CA LEU A 35 0.56 -8.10 19.49
C LEU A 35 0.05 -9.56 19.45
N ILE A 36 -0.33 -10.05 18.27
CA ILE A 36 -0.85 -11.41 18.06
C ILE A 36 0.33 -12.33 17.75
N PRO A 37 0.63 -13.34 18.59
CA PRO A 37 1.81 -14.20 18.40
C PRO A 37 1.64 -15.25 17.29
N PHE A 38 0.50 -15.25 16.58
CA PHE A 38 0.17 -16.21 15.51
C PHE A 38 0.20 -15.51 14.15
N PRO A 39 1.17 -15.83 13.26
CA PRO A 39 1.37 -15.08 12.01
C PRO A 39 0.16 -15.04 11.08
N LEU A 40 -0.56 -16.15 10.94
CA LEU A 40 -1.76 -16.19 10.10
C LEU A 40 -2.86 -15.28 10.65
N ALA A 41 -3.07 -15.30 11.96
CA ALA A 41 -4.08 -14.47 12.60
C ALA A 41 -3.69 -12.99 12.58
N GLU A 42 -2.39 -12.67 12.70
CA GLU A 42 -1.84 -11.33 12.52
C GLU A 42 -2.19 -10.78 11.12
N TYR A 43 -1.85 -11.49 10.05
CA TYR A 43 -2.10 -11.03 8.68
C TYR A 43 -3.59 -10.86 8.35
N ILE A 44 -4.43 -11.80 8.81
CA ILE A 44 -5.88 -11.71 8.64
C ILE A 44 -6.41 -10.48 9.39
N THR A 45 -6.02 -10.30 10.65
CA THR A 45 -6.45 -9.17 11.47
C THR A 45 -6.00 -7.85 10.87
N GLN A 46 -4.76 -7.76 10.39
CA GLN A 46 -4.23 -6.58 9.72
C GLN A 46 -5.03 -6.23 8.46
N SER A 47 -5.33 -7.23 7.63
CA SER A 47 -6.11 -7.04 6.41
C SER A 47 -7.53 -6.55 6.71
N LEU A 48 -8.19 -7.12 7.72
CA LEU A 48 -9.51 -6.71 8.16
C LEU A 48 -9.51 -5.29 8.73
N LEU A 49 -8.55 -4.95 9.60
CA LEU A 49 -8.42 -3.60 10.16
C LEU A 49 -8.16 -2.55 9.08
N ALA A 50 -7.31 -2.86 8.09
CA ALA A 50 -7.08 -1.96 6.96
C ALA A 50 -8.36 -1.71 6.14
N LEU A 51 -9.15 -2.76 5.86
CA LEU A 51 -10.43 -2.63 5.16
C LEU A 51 -11.46 -1.86 5.98
N ILE A 52 -11.57 -2.12 7.29
CA ILE A 52 -12.48 -1.40 8.20
C ILE A 52 -12.11 0.08 8.25
N LEU A 53 -10.81 0.40 8.39
CA LEU A 53 -10.33 1.77 8.42
C LEU A 53 -10.63 2.47 7.09
N PHE A 54 -10.33 1.84 5.96
CA PHE A 54 -10.65 2.38 4.64
C PHE A 54 -12.15 2.66 4.49
N TYR A 55 -13.00 1.67 4.82
CA TYR A 55 -14.45 1.80 4.72
C TYR A 55 -14.97 2.92 5.62
N GLY A 56 -14.56 2.95 6.89
CA GLY A 56 -14.98 3.97 7.86
C GLY A 56 -14.54 5.37 7.42
N PHE A 57 -13.29 5.51 6.99
CA PHE A 57 -12.76 6.79 6.54
C PHE A 57 -13.49 7.29 5.27
N PHE A 58 -13.70 6.40 4.30
CA PHE A 58 -14.40 6.74 3.06
C PHE A 58 -15.87 7.14 3.33
N ARG A 59 -16.56 6.37 4.18
CA ARG A 59 -17.98 6.59 4.50
C ARG A 59 -18.21 7.85 5.33
N TYR A 60 -17.42 8.08 6.38
CA TYR A 60 -17.69 9.13 7.37
C TYR A 60 -16.89 10.42 7.12
N VAL A 61 -15.66 10.32 6.60
CA VAL A 61 -14.76 11.48 6.42
C VAL A 61 -14.78 12.00 4.99
N ASP A 62 -14.64 11.11 4.00
CA ASP A 62 -14.66 11.51 2.59
C ASP A 62 -16.09 11.82 2.11
N LYS A 63 -17.09 11.09 2.63
CA LYS A 63 -18.52 11.26 2.27
C LYS A 63 -18.75 11.23 0.75
N ARG A 64 -17.85 10.58 -0.01
CA ARG A 64 -17.99 10.39 -1.46
C ARG A 64 -18.84 9.17 -1.72
N HIS A 65 -19.43 9.14 -2.92
CA HIS A 65 -20.16 7.95 -3.36
C HIS A 65 -19.19 6.79 -3.54
N TRP A 66 -19.60 5.56 -3.22
CA TRP A 66 -18.75 4.36 -3.27
C TRP A 66 -18.16 4.09 -4.66
N GLN A 67 -18.79 4.64 -5.70
CA GLN A 67 -18.28 4.59 -7.07
C GLN A 67 -16.89 5.21 -7.24
N TYR A 68 -16.52 6.14 -6.36
CA TYR A 68 -15.23 6.82 -6.37
C TYR A 68 -14.22 6.23 -5.38
N SER A 69 -14.49 5.05 -4.81
CA SER A 69 -13.59 4.38 -3.86
C SER A 69 -12.30 3.87 -4.50
N GLY A 70 -12.27 3.73 -5.83
CA GLY A 70 -11.16 3.09 -6.55
C GLY A 70 -11.13 1.56 -6.41
N LEU A 71 -12.07 0.97 -5.65
CA LEU A 71 -12.20 -0.48 -5.48
C LEU A 71 -13.11 -1.14 -6.54
N ILE A 72 -13.75 -0.34 -7.39
CA ILE A 72 -14.59 -0.88 -8.47
C ILE A 72 -13.68 -1.41 -9.58
N ILE A 73 -13.65 -2.73 -9.70
CA ILE A 73 -12.97 -3.40 -10.79
C ILE A 73 -13.77 -3.18 -12.06
N ASN A 74 -13.27 -2.29 -12.92
CA ASN A 74 -13.79 -2.06 -14.26
C ASN A 74 -12.66 -2.24 -15.29
N LYS A 75 -13.01 -2.19 -16.58
CA LYS A 75 -12.02 -2.39 -17.66
C LYS A 75 -10.91 -1.34 -17.64
N THR A 76 -11.19 -0.12 -17.23
CA THR A 76 -10.20 0.95 -17.11
C THR A 76 -9.23 0.65 -15.97
N TRP A 77 -9.74 0.28 -14.80
CA TRP A 77 -8.95 -0.12 -13.64
C TRP A 77 -7.99 -1.28 -13.99
N LEU A 78 -8.47 -2.30 -14.70
CA LEU A 78 -7.64 -3.42 -15.10
C LEU A 78 -6.53 -3.00 -16.09
N LYS A 79 -6.83 -2.12 -17.05
CA LYS A 79 -5.84 -1.58 -17.99
C LYS A 79 -4.78 -0.77 -17.26
N GLU A 80 -5.18 0.13 -16.38
CA GLU A 80 -4.27 0.96 -15.59
C GLU A 80 -3.39 0.10 -14.68
N CYS A 81 -3.97 -0.92 -14.02
CA CYS A 81 -3.24 -1.89 -13.21
C CYS A 81 -2.21 -2.66 -14.04
N ALA A 82 -2.60 -3.18 -15.21
CA ALA A 82 -1.70 -3.92 -16.10
C ALA A 82 -0.55 -3.04 -16.61
N VAL A 83 -0.84 -1.79 -17.00
CA VAL A 83 0.20 -0.81 -17.38
C VAL A 83 1.13 -0.51 -16.22
N GLY A 84 0.61 -0.32 -15.02
CA GLY A 84 1.41 -0.12 -13.81
C GLY A 84 2.34 -1.29 -13.52
N ILE A 85 1.85 -2.54 -13.62
CA ILE A 85 2.65 -3.76 -13.46
C ILE A 85 3.75 -3.81 -14.52
N MET A 86 3.45 -3.52 -15.78
CA MET A 86 4.45 -3.51 -16.85
C MET A 86 5.55 -2.47 -16.62
N ILE A 87 5.18 -1.26 -16.20
CA ILE A 87 6.14 -0.20 -15.88
C ILE A 87 7.02 -0.64 -14.70
N ALA A 88 6.42 -1.14 -13.60
CA ALA A 88 7.16 -1.58 -12.44
C ALA A 88 8.14 -2.73 -12.77
N ALA A 89 7.69 -3.71 -13.56
CA ALA A 89 8.52 -4.82 -14.01
C ALA A 89 9.68 -4.33 -14.89
N ALA A 90 9.41 -3.41 -15.83
CA ALA A 90 10.44 -2.83 -16.68
C ALA A 90 11.47 -2.03 -15.87
N THR A 91 11.02 -1.20 -14.92
CA THR A 91 11.91 -0.44 -14.04
C THR A 91 12.77 -1.35 -13.17
N MET A 92 12.18 -2.35 -12.53
CA MET A 92 12.92 -3.30 -11.70
C MET A 92 13.92 -4.11 -12.54
N GLY A 93 13.52 -4.53 -13.74
CA GLY A 93 14.40 -5.20 -14.69
C GLY A 93 15.59 -4.33 -15.10
N LEU A 94 15.38 -3.04 -15.38
CA LEU A 94 16.46 -2.10 -15.72
C LEU A 94 17.44 -1.87 -14.57
N ILE A 95 16.91 -1.73 -13.34
CA ILE A 95 17.75 -1.61 -12.13
C ILE A 95 18.64 -2.84 -11.99
N PHE A 96 18.04 -4.03 -12.09
CA PHE A 96 18.75 -5.30 -12.00
C PHE A 96 19.83 -5.43 -13.07
N LEU A 97 19.51 -5.14 -14.34
CA LEU A 97 20.49 -5.19 -15.44
C LEU A 97 21.65 -4.22 -15.23
N THR A 98 21.37 -3.02 -14.70
CA THR A 98 22.40 -2.02 -14.39
C THR A 98 23.32 -2.50 -13.26
N GLN A 99 22.74 -3.08 -12.21
CA GLN A 99 23.51 -3.65 -11.09
C GLN A 99 24.38 -4.83 -11.51
N TRP A 100 23.87 -5.67 -12.42
CA TRP A 100 24.64 -6.75 -13.02
C TRP A 100 25.82 -6.19 -13.83
N GLN A 101 25.55 -5.27 -14.77
CA GLN A 101 26.61 -4.73 -15.65
C GLN A 101 27.71 -3.97 -14.90
N THR A 102 27.37 -3.32 -13.80
CA THR A 102 28.34 -2.61 -12.95
C THR A 102 29.13 -3.52 -12.01
N GLY A 103 28.87 -4.83 -12.02
CA GLY A 103 29.51 -5.81 -11.14
C GLY A 103 29.07 -5.70 -9.67
N THR A 104 28.01 -4.92 -9.39
CA THR A 104 27.45 -4.78 -8.03
C THR A 104 26.65 -6.02 -7.62
N LEU A 105 26.16 -6.79 -8.60
CA LEU A 105 25.36 -7.99 -8.39
C LEU A 105 25.94 -9.13 -9.24
N GLU A 106 26.35 -10.20 -8.56
CA GLU A 106 26.90 -11.41 -9.19
C GLU A 106 25.90 -12.56 -9.08
N ILE A 107 25.64 -13.25 -10.18
CA ILE A 107 24.78 -14.45 -10.17
C ILE A 107 25.62 -15.65 -9.78
N THR A 108 25.64 -15.94 -8.48
CA THR A 108 26.31 -17.12 -7.93
C THR A 108 25.33 -18.30 -7.86
N GLY A 109 25.29 -19.12 -8.91
CA GLY A 109 24.55 -20.39 -8.95
C GLY A 109 23.02 -20.25 -8.84
N TYR A 110 22.35 -21.37 -8.58
CA TYR A 110 20.90 -21.39 -8.37
C TYR A 110 20.52 -21.22 -6.89
N GLY A 111 19.37 -20.60 -6.64
CA GLY A 111 18.91 -20.30 -5.27
C GLY A 111 18.71 -21.54 -4.37
N TRP A 112 18.61 -22.74 -4.95
CA TRP A 112 18.52 -24.02 -4.22
C TRP A 112 19.88 -24.70 -3.98
N GLU A 113 20.94 -24.24 -4.64
CA GLU A 113 22.33 -24.68 -4.39
C GLU A 113 22.97 -23.90 -3.25
N ARG A 114 22.29 -22.87 -2.76
CA ARG A 114 22.61 -22.22 -1.50
C ARG A 114 22.38 -23.25 -0.41
N SER A 115 23.48 -23.81 0.12
CA SER A 115 23.48 -24.24 1.52
C SER A 115 22.81 -23.12 2.30
N PHE A 116 21.81 -23.42 3.12
CA PHE A 116 21.23 -22.46 4.06
C PHE A 116 22.35 -22.00 5.01
N GLU A 117 23.25 -21.15 4.55
CA GLU A 117 24.18 -20.46 5.40
C GLU A 117 23.33 -19.49 6.21
N GLN A 118 23.34 -19.72 7.50
CA GLN A 118 22.88 -18.82 8.54
C GLN A 118 23.64 -17.49 8.44
N GLY A 119 23.29 -16.64 7.49
CA GLY A 119 23.31 -15.19 7.71
C GLY A 119 21.87 -14.84 8.04
N TRP A 120 21.49 -14.40 9.24
CA TRP A 120 22.15 -13.45 10.13
C TRP A 120 21.92 -13.85 11.59
N LEU A 121 23.00 -14.24 12.28
CA LEU A 121 23.28 -13.97 13.70
C LEU A 121 24.80 -13.83 13.85
#